data_AF-A0A383A9J5-F1
#
_entry.id   AF-A0A383A9J5-F1
#
_cell.length_a   1.000
_cell.length_b   1.000
_cell.length_c   1.000
_cell.angle_alpha   90.00
_cell.angle_beta   90.00
_cell.angle_gamma   90.00
#
_symmetry.space_group_name_H-M   'P 1'
#
loop_
_entity.id
_entity.type
_entity.pdbx_description
1 polymer ?
#
loop_
_entity_poly.entity_id
_entity_poly.type
_entity_poly.pdbx_seq_one_letter_code
_entity_poly.pdbx_strand_id
1 'polypeptide(L)'
;MALQSCYECNKEISTKAIVCPQCGAPQNKSSFSERILYSIALMYSILFWYLFHPYWTGGWVGMTRGTWITTSNFICGVIYAGGFYLWDKFFYRYGRK
;
A
#
# COMPACT_ATOMS: atom_id res chain seq x y z
N MET A 1 -0.15 -9.71 -25.55
CA MET A 1 -1.42 -9.39 -24.87
C MET A 1 -1.80 -10.62 -24.05
N ALA A 2 -1.94 -10.51 -22.73
CA ALA A 2 -2.25 -11.69 -21.91
C ALA A 2 -3.77 -11.94 -21.97
N LEU A 3 -4.19 -13.09 -22.49
CA LEU A 3 -5.55 -13.60 -22.38
C LEU A 3 -5.67 -14.41 -21.08
N GLN A 4 -6.80 -14.30 -20.42
CA GLN A 4 -7.15 -15.11 -19.25
C GLN A 4 -8.39 -15.92 -19.56
N SER A 5 -8.50 -17.12 -19.01
CA SER A 5 -9.72 -17.91 -19.15
C SER A 5 -10.80 -17.38 -18.20
N CYS A 6 -12.01 -17.23 -18.73
CA CYS A 6 -13.19 -16.94 -17.91
C CYS A 6 -13.47 -18.11 -16.96
N TYR A 7 -13.67 -17.83 -15.67
CA TYR A 7 -13.92 -18.89 -14.66
C TYR A 7 -15.22 -19.67 -14.89
N GLU A 8 -16.22 -19.10 -15.59
CA GLU A 8 -17.48 -19.80 -15.90
C GLU A 8 -17.43 -20.51 -17.26
N CYS A 9 -17.15 -19.75 -18.33
CA CYS A 9 -17.28 -20.29 -19.68
C CYS A 9 -15.97 -20.83 -20.26
N ASN A 10 -14.86 -20.76 -19.52
CA ASN A 10 -13.50 -21.16 -19.93
C ASN A 10 -13.01 -20.53 -21.26
N LYS A 11 -13.74 -19.56 -21.82
CA LYS A 11 -13.33 -18.83 -23.02
C LYS A 11 -12.23 -17.84 -22.70
N GLU A 12 -11.33 -17.67 -23.65
CA GLU A 12 -10.26 -16.69 -23.55
C GLU A 12 -10.82 -15.27 -23.61
N ILE A 13 -10.53 -14.48 -22.58
CA ILE A 13 -10.96 -13.09 -22.44
C ILE A 13 -9.74 -12.20 -22.23
N SER A 14 -9.88 -10.94 -22.64
CA SER A 14 -8.85 -9.94 -22.38
C SER A 14 -8.70 -9.72 -20.88
N THR A 15 -7.45 -9.63 -20.41
CA THR A 15 -7.08 -9.31 -19.01
C THR A 15 -7.69 -8.03 -18.45
N LYS A 16 -8.19 -7.14 -19.31
CA LYS A 16 -8.87 -5.89 -18.94
C LYS A 16 -10.39 -5.97 -18.93
N ALA A 17 -11.00 -7.09 -19.34
CA ALA A 17 -12.45 -7.22 -19.41
C ALA A 17 -13.04 -7.35 -18.01
N ILE A 18 -13.86 -6.38 -17.59
CA ILE A 18 -14.58 -6.37 -16.30
C ILE A 18 -15.73 -7.40 -16.31
N VAL A 19 -16.29 -7.67 -17.48
CA VAL A 19 -17.38 -8.62 -17.69
C VAL A 19 -17.04 -9.48 -18.90
N CYS A 20 -17.26 -10.80 -18.80
CA CYS A 20 -17.06 -11.70 -19.91
C CYS A 20 -18.10 -11.41 -21.02
N PRO A 21 -17.67 -11.11 -22.26
CA PRO A 21 -18.61 -10.80 -23.36
C PRO A 21 -19.39 -12.03 -23.84
N GLN A 22 -19.06 -13.22 -23.36
CA GLN A 22 -19.65 -14.49 -23.81
C GLN A 22 -20.67 -15.06 -22.83
N CYS A 23 -20.42 -14.94 -21.52
CA CYS A 23 -21.34 -15.44 -20.49
C CYS A 23 -21.91 -14.34 -19.58
N GLY A 24 -21.42 -13.10 -19.67
CA GLY A 24 -21.86 -12.02 -18.79
C GLY A 24 -21.29 -12.09 -17.37
N ALA A 25 -20.43 -13.07 -17.07
CA ALA A 25 -19.83 -13.24 -15.74
C ALA A 25 -18.90 -12.07 -15.38
N PRO A 26 -19.02 -11.48 -14.18
CA PRO A 26 -18.14 -10.42 -13.71
C PRO A 26 -16.73 -10.97 -13.43
N GLN A 27 -15.73 -10.42 -14.08
CA GLN A 27 -14.31 -10.76 -13.94
C GLN A 27 -13.62 -9.67 -13.12
N ASN A 28 -13.97 -9.60 -11.83
CA ASN A 28 -13.26 -8.74 -10.89
C ASN A 28 -11.90 -9.37 -10.58
N LYS A 29 -10.84 -8.92 -11.26
CA LYS A 29 -9.48 -9.20 -10.82
C LYS A 29 -8.97 -8.10 -9.88
N SER A 30 -8.95 -8.48 -8.60
CA SER A 30 -7.83 -8.34 -7.66
C SER A 30 -7.35 -6.95 -7.21
N SER A 31 -7.79 -5.83 -7.79
CA SER A 31 -7.27 -4.51 -7.41
C SER A 31 -7.54 -4.16 -5.93
N PHE A 32 -8.61 -4.71 -5.35
CA PHE A 32 -8.96 -4.48 -3.95
C PHE A 32 -8.03 -5.23 -2.97
N SER A 33 -7.60 -6.44 -3.33
CA SER A 33 -6.78 -7.28 -2.45
C SER A 33 -5.35 -6.74 -2.33
N GLU A 34 -4.74 -6.35 -3.45
CA GLU A 34 -3.41 -5.74 -3.44
C GLU A 34 -3.42 -4.41 -2.66
N ARG A 35 -4.47 -3.60 -2.85
CA ARG A 35 -4.64 -2.32 -2.14
C ARG A 35 -4.75 -2.49 -0.63
N ILE A 36 -5.46 -3.54 -0.16
CA ILE A 36 -5.53 -3.87 1.27
C ILE A 36 -4.16 -4.29 1.79
N LEU A 37 -3.46 -5.18 1.09
CA LEU A 37 -2.14 -5.66 1.49
C LEU A 37 -1.14 -4.52 1.66
N TYR A 38 -1.10 -3.59 0.70
CA TYR A 38 -0.21 -2.46 0.84
C TYR A 38 -0.62 -1.46 1.94
N SER A 39 -1.93 -1.25 2.14
CA SER A 39 -2.41 -0.39 3.24
C SER A 39 -2.02 -0.97 4.60
N ILE A 40 -2.15 -2.29 4.75
CA ILE A 40 -1.70 -3.03 5.93
C ILE A 40 -0.18 -2.91 6.09
N ALA A 41 0.60 -3.14 5.03
CA ALA A 41 2.05 -3.01 5.07
C ALA A 41 2.53 -1.61 5.50
N LEU A 42 1.84 -0.55 5.06
CA LEU A 42 2.13 0.82 5.45
C LEU A 42 1.85 1.03 6.94
N MET A 43 0.72 0.54 7.45
CA MET A 43 0.41 0.60 8.88
C MET A 43 1.42 -0.17 9.75
N TYR A 44 1.81 -1.39 9.33
CA TYR A 44 2.83 -2.17 10.05
C TYR A 44 4.20 -1.48 10.03
N SER A 45 4.57 -0.81 8.95
CA SER A 45 5.82 -0.05 8.87
C SER A 45 5.86 1.09 9.90
N ILE A 46 4.73 1.77 10.12
CA ILE A 46 4.59 2.82 11.15
C ILE A 46 4.71 2.21 12.55
N LEU A 47 3.95 1.13 12.81
CA LEU A 47 3.91 0.50 14.12
C LEU A 47 5.29 -0.06 14.51
N PHE A 48 5.95 -0.74 13.56
CA PHE A 48 7.31 -1.24 13.72
C PHE A 48 8.29 -0.11 14.07
N TRP A 49 8.20 1.03 13.36
CA TRP A 49 9.03 2.18 13.66
C TRP A 49 8.84 2.65 15.11
N TYR A 50 7.61 2.95 15.54
CA TYR A 50 7.37 3.46 16.90
C TYR A 50 7.75 2.46 18.01
N LEU A 51 7.63 1.15 17.76
CA LEU A 51 8.01 0.11 18.72
C LEU A 51 9.53 -0.09 18.82
N PHE A 52 10.22 -0.11 17.68
CA PHE A 52 11.65 -0.45 17.63
C PHE A 52 12.57 0.78 17.67
N HIS A 53 12.05 1.98 17.37
CA HIS A 53 12.78 3.24 17.47
C HIS A 53 13.44 3.47 18.83
N PRO A 54 12.75 3.33 19.99
CA PRO A 54 13.39 3.52 21.29
C PRO A 54 14.49 2.48 21.59
N TYR A 55 14.33 1.25 21.08
CA TYR A 55 15.33 0.19 21.25
C TYR A 55 16.64 0.50 20.52
N TRP A 56 16.55 1.08 19.32
CA TRP A 56 17.73 1.44 18.53
C TRP A 56 18.32 2.79 18.92
N THR A 57 17.50 3.72 19.40
CA THR A 57 17.94 5.09 19.72
C THR A 57 18.41 5.28 21.16
N GLY A 58 18.23 4.31 22.06
CA GLY A 58 18.59 4.41 23.49
C GLY A 58 20.01 4.93 23.76
N GLY A 59 21.01 4.52 22.96
CA GLY A 59 22.39 5.01 23.10
C GLY A 59 22.61 6.47 22.65
N TRP A 60 21.77 6.98 21.75
CA TRP A 60 21.88 8.33 21.18
C TRP A 60 21.15 9.39 22.03
N VAL A 61 20.15 8.98 22.83
CA VAL A 61 19.37 9.87 23.70
C VAL A 61 20.26 10.59 24.71
N GLY A 62 21.18 9.84 25.33
CA GLY A 62 22.13 10.38 26.29
C GLY A 62 23.12 11.37 25.68
N MET A 63 23.55 11.13 24.43
CA MET A 63 24.52 11.96 23.73
C MET A 63 23.92 13.28 23.20
N THR A 64 22.62 13.29 22.89
CA THR A 64 21.96 14.44 22.22
C THR A 64 20.94 15.18 23.09
N ARG A 65 20.87 14.83 24.39
CA ARG A 65 19.86 15.34 25.34
C ARG A 65 18.42 15.23 24.82
N GLY A 66 18.12 14.17 24.06
CA GLY A 66 16.79 13.92 23.50
C GLY A 66 16.42 14.72 22.24
N THR A 67 17.23 15.71 21.82
CA THR A 67 16.99 16.51 20.59
C THR A 67 16.88 15.61 19.35
N TRP A 68 17.69 14.55 19.30
CA TRP A 68 17.72 13.59 18.20
C TRP A 68 16.39 12.85 18.01
N ILE A 69 15.72 12.48 19.11
CA ILE A 69 14.42 11.80 19.07
C ILE A 69 13.39 12.72 18.43
N THR A 70 13.36 14.00 18.83
CA THR A 70 12.39 14.97 18.33
C THR A 70 12.56 15.22 16.83
N THR A 71 13.79 15.40 16.36
CA THR A 71 14.09 15.57 14.93
C THR A 71 13.80 14.30 14.13
N SER A 72 14.13 13.12 14.66
CA SER A 72 13.89 11.85 13.98
C SER A 72 12.39 11.58 13.82
N ASN A 73 11.60 11.80 14.87
CA ASN A 73 10.14 11.66 14.82
C ASN A 73 9.51 12.66 13.84
N PHE A 74 10.02 13.90 13.79
CA PHE A 74 9.53 14.90 12.84
C PHE A 74 9.81 14.51 11.38
N ILE A 75 11.04 14.08 11.07
CA ILE A 75 11.42 13.64 9.71
C ILE A 75 10.57 12.44 9.27
N CYS A 76 10.37 11.46 10.15
CA CYS A 76 9.52 10.32 9.86
C CYS A 76 8.06 10.73 9.65
N GLY A 77 7.52 11.62 10.49
CA GLY A 77 6.18 12.17 10.30
C GLY A 77 5.99 12.80 8.93
N VAL A 78 6.98 13.56 8.44
CA VAL A 78 6.97 14.17 7.11
C VAL A 78 7.02 13.11 5.99
N ILE A 79 7.88 12.10 6.11
CA ILE A 79 7.98 11.00 5.13
C ILE A 79 6.66 10.22 5.08
N TYR A 80 6.03 9.95 6.22
CA TYR A 80 4.75 9.25 6.28
C TYR A 80 3.61 10.09 5.71
N ALA A 81 3.51 11.37 6.07
CA ALA A 81 2.48 12.25 5.53
C ALA A 81 2.64 12.43 4.01
N GLY A 82 3.87 12.60 3.53
CA GLY A 82 4.18 12.67 2.10
C GLY A 82 3.89 11.35 1.38
N GLY A 83 4.28 10.22 1.97
CA GLY A 83 4.01 8.88 1.45
C GLY A 83 2.52 8.57 1.37
N PHE A 84 1.75 8.93 2.39
CA PHE A 84 0.29 8.78 2.42
C PHE A 84 -0.40 9.69 1.40
N TYR A 85 0.05 10.93 1.26
CA TYR A 85 -0.48 11.85 0.24
C TYR A 85 -0.23 11.36 -1.19
N LEU A 86 0.99 10.88 -1.47
CA LEU A 86 1.33 10.28 -2.75
C LEU A 86 0.53 8.99 -3.00
N TRP A 87 0.39 8.16 -1.97
CA TRP A 87 -0.43 6.96 -1.99
C TRP A 87 -1.87 7.27 -2.42
N ASP A 88 -2.52 8.22 -1.74
CA ASP A 88 -3.88 8.63 -2.05
C ASP A 88 -4.00 9.15 -3.49
N LYS A 89 -3.07 10.02 -3.91
CA LYS A 89 -3.07 10.60 -5.25
C LYS A 89 -2.93 9.56 -6.36
N PHE A 90 -2.06 8.57 -6.20
CA PHE A 90 -1.80 7.56 -7.23
C PHE A 90 -2.82 6.41 -7.21
N PHE A 91 -3.15 5.86 -6.04
CA PHE A 91 -3.98 4.65 -5.95
C PHE A 91 -5.49 4.96 -5.87
N TYR A 92 -5.90 6.10 -5.31
CA TYR A 92 -7.33 6.44 -5.22
C TYR A 92 -7.91 6.89 -6.57
N ARG A 93 -7.12 7.59 -7.40
CA ARG A 93 -7.56 8.05 -8.73
C ARG A 93 -7.53 6.96 -9.81
N TYR A 94 -6.71 5.92 -9.66
CA TYR A 94 -6.57 4.89 -10.69
C TYR A 94 -7.61 3.76 -10.58
N GLY A 95 -8.19 3.54 -9.39
CA GLY A 95 -9.24 2.52 -9.17
C GLY A 95 -10.67 2.93 -9.53
N ARG A 96 -10.87 4.12 -10.12
CA ARG A 96 -12.19 4.65 -10.51
C ARG A 96 -12.31 4.86 -12.03
N LYS A 97 -11.73 3.95 -12.82
CA LYS A 97 -11.90 3.86 -14.28
C LYS A 97 -12.32 2.46 -14.67
#